data_AF-A0A1F6GDR6-F1
#
_entry.id   AF-A0A1F6GDR6-F1
#
_cell.length_a   1.000
_cell.length_b   1.000
_cell.length_c   1.000
_cell.angle_alpha   90.00
_cell.angle_beta   90.00
_cell.angle_gamma   90.00
#
_symmetry.space_group_name_H-M   'P 1'
#
loop_
_entity.id
_entity.type
_entity.pdbx_description
1 polymer ?
#
loop_
_entity_poly.entity_id
_entity_poly.type
_entity_poly.pdbx_seq_one_letter_code
_entity_poly.pdbx_strand_id
1 'polypeptide(L)'
;MDQFNYTSPKPQRLIMRIFLAILLFWPALAGAKSFDSPLSGQSEVALLLANTLKSQGYQGDIPKVEIEFSLNLPKSIPGPGKQAGKQAGLFFPKITEKLGAGGFEAVKVKLASSSLTSAQTAALKTALGGLLGLDPQKDWLTQGEALPAITIPVLAEEQKAITSTETLIIPEPEDAPEPDLTPEPLGPDPAKEARFKTLLAWIWGTAALLVVLMVGSTLWLRRSQSPKADLKQLRKLKLEEENLDFSELKEFKELFKESEKLAPIPAEEEPAPLPEGLTELEQVKNDLGDLLRWQPDWALELAEARNDQELSKLMALFGPERSKEVFGPVLGPERLRKRLESAAETIYRPDEEGSLLMELHRGFFLEKLSILKAQKESPKTQAEVAQDQAEKSEEAAAFAFIAQVPEEELYLLLKKETPLIQSLALRHWAGPSEELAQRLPDPLALEAENKKRRPLSNELVGQIAQGLAGRLEALGHGGELDLNRLEESLILLADMAPIEREEHLLAVAEDQPNLAEAARQAFYPWEEVGGLDPSLLIRATGALDPQTLAQALSGLAKPLQEPLLFHLSKEARSQCIKILRANPPAQGARLRARRLLAMLLKGAEA
;
A
#
# COMPACT_ATOMS: atom_id res chain seq x y z
N MET A 1 -27.43 38.82 -44.44
CA MET A 1 -26.18 38.19 -44.91
C MET A 1 -25.49 37.55 -43.71
N ASP A 2 -24.43 36.78 -43.99
CA ASP A 2 -23.48 36.19 -43.05
C ASP A 2 -23.93 34.94 -42.27
N GLN A 3 -23.20 33.86 -42.51
CA GLN A 3 -23.34 32.54 -41.91
C GLN A 3 -22.15 32.29 -40.98
N PHE A 4 -22.36 31.99 -39.71
CA PHE A 4 -21.31 31.51 -38.81
C PHE A 4 -21.35 29.98 -38.67
N ASN A 5 -20.45 29.31 -39.38
CA ASN A 5 -20.24 27.87 -39.25
C ASN A 5 -19.41 27.55 -38.00
N TYR A 6 -20.01 26.91 -37.00
CA TYR A 6 -19.28 26.30 -35.88
C TYR A 6 -19.24 24.77 -36.05
N THR A 7 -18.16 24.26 -36.61
CA THR A 7 -17.90 22.81 -36.70
C THR A 7 -17.30 22.30 -35.39
N SER A 8 -18.05 21.47 -34.65
CA SER A 8 -17.55 20.84 -33.42
C SER A 8 -16.47 19.77 -33.71
N PRO A 9 -15.40 19.69 -32.89
CA PRO A 9 -14.38 18.66 -33.04
C PRO A 9 -14.92 17.29 -32.60
N LYS A 10 -14.85 16.29 -33.49
CA LYS A 10 -15.36 14.92 -33.19
C LYS A 10 -14.57 14.27 -32.04
N PRO A 11 -15.24 13.77 -30.97
CA PRO A 11 -14.56 13.26 -29.77
C PRO A 11 -13.71 12.00 -30.01
N GLN A 12 -13.94 11.28 -31.11
CA GLN A 12 -13.15 10.10 -31.52
C GLN A 12 -11.64 10.37 -31.56
N ARG A 13 -11.20 11.58 -31.92
CA ARG A 13 -9.76 11.92 -31.95
C ARG A 13 -9.13 12.11 -30.57
N LEU A 14 -9.92 12.41 -29.54
CA LEU A 14 -9.45 12.48 -28.15
C LEU A 14 -9.34 11.06 -27.57
N ILE A 15 -10.39 10.25 -27.74
CA ILE A 15 -10.44 8.86 -27.28
C ILE A 15 -9.30 8.04 -27.92
N MET A 16 -9.08 8.18 -29.23
CA MET A 16 -7.98 7.49 -29.93
C MET A 16 -6.59 7.91 -29.42
N ARG A 17 -6.40 9.17 -29.00
CA ARG A 17 -5.13 9.63 -28.41
C ARG A 17 -4.91 9.07 -27.00
N ILE A 18 -5.96 9.01 -26.19
CA ILE A 18 -5.91 8.39 -24.86
C ILE A 18 -5.61 6.88 -24.98
N PHE A 19 -6.27 6.18 -25.90
CA PHE A 19 -6.04 4.75 -26.14
C PHE A 19 -4.61 4.48 -26.64
N LEU A 20 -4.06 5.35 -27.50
CA LEU A 20 -2.68 5.25 -27.97
C LEU A 20 -1.68 5.54 -26.85
N ALA A 21 -1.95 6.51 -25.97
CA ALA A 21 -1.10 6.79 -24.81
C ALA A 21 -1.09 5.62 -23.81
N ILE A 22 -2.25 5.00 -23.54
CA ILE A 22 -2.36 3.80 -22.70
C ILE A 22 -1.58 2.62 -23.32
N LEU A 23 -1.67 2.40 -24.63
CA LEU A 23 -0.90 1.36 -25.33
C LEU A 23 0.62 1.63 -25.32
N LEU A 24 1.05 2.89 -25.40
CA LEU A 24 2.47 3.27 -25.33
C LEU A 24 3.04 3.19 -23.90
N PHE A 25 2.20 3.37 -22.86
CA PHE A 25 2.60 3.18 -21.46
C PHE A 25 2.39 1.75 -20.94
N TRP A 26 1.68 0.88 -21.65
CA TRP A 26 1.46 -0.52 -21.24
C TRP A 26 2.76 -1.29 -20.95
N PRO A 27 3.86 -1.14 -21.71
CA PRO A 27 5.15 -1.77 -21.38
C PRO A 27 5.79 -1.25 -20.08
N ALA A 28 5.48 -0.01 -19.67
CA ALA A 28 5.94 0.57 -18.41
C ALA A 28 5.06 0.17 -17.21
N LEU A 29 3.76 -0.08 -17.43
CA LEU A 29 2.81 -0.54 -16.41
C LEU A 29 2.80 -2.06 -16.22
N ALA A 30 3.26 -2.83 -17.21
CA ALA A 30 3.50 -4.27 -17.07
C ALA A 30 4.74 -4.60 -16.21
N GLY A 31 5.55 -3.59 -15.84
CA GLY A 31 6.66 -3.72 -14.89
C GLY A 31 6.18 -3.81 -13.45
N ALA A 32 5.46 -4.89 -13.12
CA ALA A 32 5.02 -5.17 -11.76
C ALA A 32 6.24 -5.28 -10.82
N LYS A 33 6.47 -4.26 -9.98
CA LYS A 33 7.44 -4.36 -8.89
C LYS A 33 7.00 -5.49 -7.96
N SER A 34 7.85 -6.49 -7.85
CA SER A 34 7.70 -7.56 -6.87
C SER A 34 7.59 -7.01 -5.46
N PHE A 35 6.84 -7.70 -4.61
CA PHE A 35 6.90 -7.56 -3.15
C PHE A 35 8.36 -7.41 -2.68
N ASP A 36 8.66 -6.37 -1.90
CA ASP A 36 9.92 -6.27 -1.16
C ASP A 36 9.90 -7.32 -0.03
N SER A 37 10.29 -8.54 -0.40
CA SER A 37 10.56 -9.63 0.52
C SER A 37 11.88 -9.37 1.28
N PRO A 38 12.31 -10.20 2.26
CA PRO A 38 13.45 -9.88 3.15
C PRO A 38 14.85 -9.92 2.48
N LEU A 39 14.93 -9.74 1.16
CA LEU A 39 16.14 -9.77 0.34
C LEU A 39 17.12 -8.62 0.63
N SER A 40 16.65 -7.44 1.08
CA SER A 40 17.52 -6.30 1.39
C SER A 40 18.52 -6.63 2.51
N GLY A 41 18.04 -7.18 3.63
CA GLY A 41 18.89 -7.67 4.71
C GLY A 41 19.76 -8.86 4.30
N GLN A 42 19.30 -9.72 3.38
CA GLN A 42 20.10 -10.84 2.87
C GLN A 42 21.33 -10.36 2.05
N SER A 43 21.22 -9.25 1.31
CA SER A 43 22.36 -8.72 0.54
C SER A 43 23.44 -8.11 1.45
N GLU A 44 23.04 -7.37 2.48
CA GLU A 44 23.95 -6.84 3.51
C GLU A 44 24.64 -7.98 4.29
N VAL A 45 23.87 -8.98 4.73
CA VAL A 45 24.41 -10.18 5.39
C VAL A 45 25.40 -10.92 4.48
N ALA A 46 25.06 -11.17 3.21
CA ALA A 46 25.93 -11.89 2.28
C ALA A 46 27.23 -11.13 1.99
N LEU A 47 27.17 -9.80 1.85
CA LEU A 47 28.35 -8.96 1.59
C LEU A 47 29.27 -8.89 2.83
N LEU A 48 28.70 -8.78 4.03
CA LEU A 48 29.45 -8.83 5.29
C LEU A 48 30.07 -10.22 5.53
N LEU A 49 29.34 -11.29 5.21
CA LEU A 49 29.81 -12.68 5.27
C LEU A 49 31.00 -12.91 4.33
N ALA A 50 30.89 -12.48 3.07
CA ALA A 50 31.94 -12.57 2.08
C ALA A 50 33.22 -11.81 2.50
N ASN A 51 33.08 -10.57 2.97
CA ASN A 51 34.21 -9.78 3.47
C ASN A 51 34.86 -10.41 4.71
N THR A 52 34.06 -10.94 5.64
CA THR A 52 34.55 -11.61 6.84
C THR A 52 35.35 -12.86 6.47
N LEU A 53 34.79 -13.76 5.66
CA LEU A 53 35.47 -14.98 5.21
C LEU A 53 36.75 -14.68 4.41
N LYS A 54 36.72 -13.70 3.51
CA LYS A 54 37.89 -13.24 2.74
C LYS A 54 39.01 -12.69 3.63
N SER A 55 38.67 -12.00 4.72
CA SER A 55 39.66 -11.54 5.71
C SER A 55 40.33 -12.69 6.47
N GLN A 56 39.62 -13.83 6.60
CA GLN A 56 40.12 -15.07 7.23
C GLN A 56 40.70 -16.07 6.20
N GLY A 57 41.17 -15.57 5.05
CA GLY A 57 41.88 -16.34 4.04
C GLY A 57 41.07 -17.44 3.33
N TYR A 58 39.74 -17.42 3.43
CA TYR A 58 38.88 -18.40 2.76
C TYR A 58 38.87 -18.15 1.24
N GLN A 59 39.11 -19.20 0.45
CA GLN A 59 39.23 -19.15 -1.02
C GLN A 59 38.15 -19.96 -1.76
N GLY A 60 37.19 -20.57 -1.06
CA GLY A 60 36.09 -21.30 -1.67
C GLY A 60 34.90 -20.41 -2.02
N ASP A 61 33.86 -21.00 -2.61
CA ASP A 61 32.58 -20.32 -2.86
C ASP A 61 31.92 -19.86 -1.55
N ILE A 62 31.24 -18.71 -1.63
CA ILE A 62 30.56 -18.09 -0.49
C ILE A 62 29.44 -19.03 -0.03
N PRO A 63 29.46 -19.52 1.22
CA PRO A 63 28.54 -20.55 1.67
C PRO A 63 27.12 -20.01 1.77
N LYS A 64 26.12 -20.77 1.30
CA LYS A 64 24.71 -20.38 1.39
C LYS A 64 24.29 -20.30 2.85
N VAL A 65 23.74 -19.15 3.23
CA VAL A 65 23.21 -18.85 4.57
C VAL A 65 21.69 -18.97 4.51
N GLU A 66 21.10 -19.74 5.43
CA GLU A 66 19.65 -19.78 5.64
C GLU A 66 19.34 -19.34 7.06
N ILE A 67 18.46 -18.34 7.21
CA ILE A 67 18.08 -17.75 8.50
C ILE A 67 16.64 -18.19 8.81
N GLU A 68 16.49 -18.93 9.90
CA GLU A 68 15.24 -19.51 10.36
C GLU A 68 14.79 -18.79 11.64
N PHE A 69 13.65 -18.11 11.56
CA PHE A 69 13.08 -17.34 12.67
C PHE A 69 11.95 -18.12 13.34
N SER A 70 12.09 -18.45 14.63
CA SER A 70 11.06 -19.15 15.40
C SER A 70 10.36 -18.22 16.38
N LEU A 71 9.05 -18.07 16.23
CA LEU A 71 8.16 -17.42 17.20
C LEU A 71 7.73 -18.43 18.27
N ASN A 72 7.74 -18.01 19.53
CA ASN A 72 7.31 -18.81 20.66
C ASN A 72 6.25 -18.00 21.43
N LEU A 73 4.96 -18.35 21.30
CA LEU A 73 3.87 -17.58 21.90
C LEU A 73 3.72 -17.93 23.40
N PRO A 74 3.95 -16.98 24.33
CA PRO A 74 3.91 -17.27 25.76
C PRO A 74 2.46 -17.52 26.23
N LYS A 75 2.27 -18.62 26.96
CA LYS A 75 1.00 -18.88 27.67
C LYS A 75 1.00 -18.14 29.01
N SER A 76 0.06 -17.21 29.16
CA SER A 76 -0.19 -16.36 30.35
C SER A 76 0.81 -15.20 30.60
N ILE A 77 0.32 -14.15 31.29
CA ILE A 77 1.02 -12.89 31.57
C ILE A 77 0.90 -12.59 33.07
N PRO A 78 2.00 -12.35 33.82
CA PRO A 78 1.97 -11.80 35.17
C PRO A 78 1.97 -10.26 35.19
N GLY A 79 1.43 -9.68 36.27
CA GLY A 79 1.21 -8.22 36.40
C GLY A 79 2.45 -7.36 36.70
N PRO A 80 2.30 -6.01 36.70
CA PRO A 80 3.42 -5.06 36.61
C PRO A 80 4.11 -4.72 37.94
N GLY A 81 5.42 -4.46 37.87
CA GLY A 81 6.27 -3.99 38.97
C GLY A 81 7.34 -2.99 38.53
N LYS A 82 7.78 -2.13 39.45
CA LYS A 82 8.83 -1.08 39.28
C LYS A 82 10.23 -1.76 39.21
N GLN A 83 11.34 -1.13 38.79
CA GLN A 83 11.73 0.30 38.82
C GLN A 83 12.88 0.63 37.82
N ALA A 84 13.32 1.89 37.79
CA ALA A 84 14.16 2.53 36.76
C ALA A 84 15.67 2.18 36.73
N GLY A 85 16.34 2.53 35.61
CA GLY A 85 17.79 2.65 35.48
C GLY A 85 18.21 3.58 34.33
N LYS A 86 19.18 4.49 34.56
CA LYS A 86 19.77 5.38 33.53
C LYS A 86 21.12 4.85 33.06
N GLN A 87 21.40 4.95 31.76
CA GLN A 87 22.73 5.30 31.25
C GLN A 87 22.64 5.88 29.84
N ALA A 88 23.64 6.68 29.44
CA ALA A 88 23.72 7.30 28.13
C ALA A 88 25.02 6.88 27.44
N GLY A 89 24.96 6.71 26.12
CA GLY A 89 26.10 6.41 25.26
C GLY A 89 25.68 6.43 23.79
N LEU A 90 26.54 6.93 22.90
CA LEU A 90 26.25 6.95 21.47
C LEU A 90 26.23 5.52 20.92
N PHE A 91 25.21 5.17 20.16
CA PHE A 91 25.13 3.95 19.39
C PHE A 91 24.61 4.22 17.98
N PHE A 92 25.17 3.51 17.00
CA PHE A 92 24.57 3.39 15.68
C PHE A 92 23.24 2.63 15.80
N PRO A 93 22.18 2.99 15.05
CA PRO A 93 20.90 2.30 15.08
C PRO A 93 21.08 0.85 14.65
N LYS A 94 20.62 -0.09 15.48
CA LYS A 94 20.78 -1.52 15.22
C LYS A 94 19.64 -2.03 14.35
N ILE A 95 19.92 -2.99 13.48
CA ILE A 95 18.91 -3.66 12.62
C ILE A 95 17.77 -4.26 13.47
N THR A 96 18.03 -4.61 14.73
CA THR A 96 17.02 -5.04 15.71
C THR A 96 15.88 -4.03 15.92
N GLU A 97 16.09 -2.72 15.76
CA GLU A 97 15.01 -1.72 15.87
C GLU A 97 14.02 -1.82 14.69
N LYS A 98 14.46 -2.27 13.50
CA LYS A 98 13.57 -2.55 12.36
C LYS A 98 12.84 -3.89 12.47
N LEU A 99 13.19 -4.73 13.45
CA LEU A 99 12.58 -6.04 13.73
C LEU A 99 11.81 -6.07 15.07
N GLY A 100 11.86 -4.97 15.83
CA GLY A 100 11.47 -4.89 17.24
C GLY A 100 9.97 -4.67 17.49
N ALA A 101 9.15 -5.68 17.21
CA ALA A 101 7.75 -5.73 17.68
C ALA A 101 7.21 -7.15 17.93
N GLY A 102 7.76 -8.18 17.27
CA GLY A 102 7.37 -9.59 17.44
C GLY A 102 8.34 -10.35 18.36
N GLY A 103 7.81 -11.21 19.23
CA GLY A 103 8.58 -12.00 20.21
C GLY A 103 9.33 -13.19 19.58
N PHE A 104 10.42 -12.92 18.87
CA PHE A 104 11.35 -13.96 18.40
C PHE A 104 12.37 -14.29 19.48
N GLU A 105 12.18 -15.41 20.18
CA GLU A 105 13.07 -15.86 21.27
C GLU A 105 14.35 -16.55 20.74
N ALA A 106 14.31 -17.07 19.51
CA ALA A 106 15.48 -17.65 18.84
C ALA A 106 15.50 -17.34 17.33
N VAL A 107 16.69 -16.96 16.86
CA VAL A 107 17.09 -16.96 15.45
C VAL A 107 18.07 -18.11 15.27
N LYS A 108 17.82 -19.01 14.32
CA LYS A 108 18.77 -20.07 13.94
C LYS A 108 19.38 -19.74 12.59
N VAL A 109 20.70 -19.72 12.51
CA VAL A 109 21.42 -19.53 11.25
C VAL A 109 22.03 -20.87 10.85
N LYS A 110 21.59 -21.41 9.71
CA LYS A 110 22.13 -22.62 9.09
C LYS A 110 23.14 -22.24 8.02
N LEU A 111 24.33 -22.83 8.09
CA LEU A 111 25.37 -22.71 7.07
C LEU A 111 25.47 -24.02 6.27
N ALA A 112 25.24 -23.94 4.96
CA ALA A 112 25.33 -25.08 4.06
C ALA A 112 26.79 -25.33 3.59
N SER A 113 27.73 -25.49 4.53
CA SER A 113 29.15 -25.68 4.23
C SER A 113 29.90 -26.45 5.32
N SER A 114 30.41 -27.63 4.96
CA SER A 114 31.22 -28.51 5.82
C SER A 114 32.72 -28.16 5.89
N SER A 115 33.14 -27.04 5.29
CA SER A 115 34.54 -26.67 5.05
C SER A 115 35.08 -25.53 5.91
N LEU A 116 34.26 -24.91 6.76
CA LEU A 116 34.69 -23.78 7.60
C LEU A 116 35.50 -24.25 8.81
N THR A 117 36.70 -23.71 8.97
CA THR A 117 37.54 -23.98 10.16
C THR A 117 36.89 -23.42 11.44
N SER A 118 37.34 -23.89 12.60
CA SER A 118 36.88 -23.37 13.90
C SER A 118 37.16 -21.87 14.07
N ALA A 119 38.32 -21.39 13.59
CA ALA A 119 38.69 -19.98 13.59
C ALA A 119 37.76 -19.14 12.69
N GLN A 120 37.51 -19.59 11.46
CA GLN A 120 36.57 -18.93 10.54
C GLN A 120 35.15 -18.91 11.10
N THR A 121 34.71 -20.01 11.73
CA THR A 121 33.39 -20.11 12.37
C THR A 121 33.26 -19.15 13.56
N ALA A 122 34.30 -19.01 14.39
CA ALA A 122 34.30 -18.06 15.51
C ALA A 122 34.30 -16.59 15.04
N ALA A 123 35.08 -16.26 14.01
CA ALA A 123 35.07 -14.93 13.39
C ALA A 123 33.68 -14.60 12.82
N LEU A 124 33.05 -15.55 12.12
CA LEU A 124 31.72 -15.40 11.55
C LEU A 124 30.63 -15.22 12.62
N LYS A 125 30.66 -16.05 13.67
CA LYS A 125 29.73 -15.95 14.82
C LYS A 125 29.85 -14.60 15.52
N THR A 126 31.06 -14.04 15.61
CA THR A 126 31.31 -12.70 16.16
C THR A 126 30.75 -11.60 15.27
N ALA A 127 31.03 -11.64 13.95
CA ALA A 127 30.59 -10.62 13.00
C ALA A 127 29.06 -10.59 12.82
N LEU A 128 28.44 -11.75 12.63
CA LEU A 128 26.97 -11.89 12.53
C LEU A 128 26.28 -11.60 13.88
N GLY A 129 26.90 -11.96 15.01
CA GLY A 129 26.39 -11.61 16.34
C GLY A 129 26.30 -10.10 16.54
N GLY A 130 27.34 -9.36 16.16
CA GLY A 130 27.35 -7.89 16.19
C GLY A 130 26.25 -7.26 15.31
N LEU A 131 26.02 -7.81 14.12
CA LEU A 131 25.01 -7.34 13.16
C LEU A 131 23.57 -7.61 13.63
N LEU A 132 23.31 -8.83 14.14
CA LEU A 132 21.98 -9.30 14.54
C LEU A 132 21.64 -8.98 16.01
N GLY A 133 22.59 -8.43 16.78
CA GLY A 133 22.45 -8.21 18.22
C GLY A 133 22.48 -9.50 19.06
N LEU A 134 22.98 -10.60 18.48
CA LEU A 134 23.04 -11.91 19.13
C LEU A 134 24.37 -12.10 19.89
N ASP A 135 24.28 -12.67 21.08
CA ASP A 135 25.43 -13.02 21.92
C ASP A 135 26.30 -14.10 21.24
N PRO A 136 27.58 -13.84 20.92
CA PRO A 136 28.44 -14.81 20.26
C PRO A 136 28.78 -16.03 21.13
N GLN A 137 28.54 -15.98 22.46
CA GLN A 137 28.73 -17.13 23.34
C GLN A 137 27.56 -18.14 23.28
N LYS A 138 26.38 -17.75 22.77
CA LYS A 138 25.21 -18.65 22.64
C LYS A 138 25.22 -19.42 21.33
N ASP A 139 24.69 -20.64 21.30
CA ASP A 139 24.70 -21.51 20.10
C ASP A 139 23.45 -21.35 19.24
N TRP A 140 23.39 -20.21 18.55
CA TRP A 140 22.38 -19.86 17.53
C TRP A 140 22.86 -20.13 16.09
N LEU A 141 24.15 -20.40 15.89
CA LEU A 141 24.77 -20.72 14.60
C LEU A 141 25.03 -22.22 14.52
N THR A 142 24.36 -22.93 13.61
CA THR A 142 24.52 -24.37 13.42
C THR A 142 25.06 -24.67 12.02
N GLN A 143 26.20 -25.36 11.94
CA GLN A 143 26.66 -25.95 10.67
C GLN A 143 25.71 -27.08 10.27
N GLY A 144 25.27 -27.08 9.01
CA GLY A 144 24.45 -28.17 8.47
C GLY A 144 25.29 -29.39 8.12
N GLU A 145 24.73 -30.58 8.34
CA GLU A 145 25.32 -31.82 7.84
C GLU A 145 25.26 -31.84 6.30
N ALA A 146 26.34 -32.27 5.64
CA ALA A 146 26.44 -32.19 4.18
C ALA A 146 25.48 -33.18 3.52
N LEU A 147 24.63 -32.70 2.61
CA LEU A 147 23.78 -33.57 1.80
C LEU A 147 24.65 -34.57 1.01
N PRO A 148 24.31 -35.87 1.00
CA PRO A 148 25.09 -36.87 0.29
C PRO A 148 25.09 -36.58 -1.22
N ALA A 149 26.26 -36.64 -1.84
CA ALA A 149 26.41 -36.37 -3.27
C ALA A 149 25.62 -37.41 -4.08
N ILE A 150 24.66 -36.94 -4.90
CA ILE A 150 23.92 -37.78 -5.83
C ILE A 150 24.84 -38.07 -7.02
N THR A 151 25.55 -39.19 -6.96
CA THR A 151 26.43 -39.67 -8.03
C THR A 151 25.61 -40.08 -9.26
N ILE A 152 25.50 -39.18 -10.24
CA ILE A 152 25.03 -39.54 -11.59
C ILE A 152 26.17 -40.33 -12.26
N PRO A 153 25.96 -41.61 -12.65
CA PRO A 153 27.02 -42.40 -13.26
C PRO A 153 27.31 -41.91 -14.69
N VAL A 154 28.54 -41.47 -14.92
CA VAL A 154 29.06 -41.25 -16.27
C VAL A 154 29.34 -42.61 -16.90
N LEU A 155 28.74 -42.89 -18.06
CA LEU A 155 29.10 -44.01 -18.91
C LEU A 155 29.83 -43.47 -20.15
N ALA A 156 31.05 -43.93 -20.40
CA ALA A 156 31.90 -43.51 -21.50
C ALA A 156 32.70 -44.70 -22.04
N GLU A 157 33.21 -44.53 -23.26
CA GLU A 157 34.00 -45.49 -24.07
C GLU A 157 33.18 -46.72 -24.54
N GLU A 158 32.91 -46.94 -25.84
CA GLU A 158 33.73 -46.97 -27.07
C GLU A 158 34.25 -48.38 -27.40
N GLN A 159 33.78 -48.96 -28.52
CA GLN A 159 34.63 -49.49 -29.62
C GLN A 159 33.80 -50.11 -30.77
N LYS A 160 34.49 -50.37 -31.89
CA LYS A 160 33.93 -50.85 -33.17
C LYS A 160 34.09 -52.37 -33.30
N ALA A 161 33.24 -53.01 -34.12
CA ALA A 161 33.60 -53.57 -35.43
C ALA A 161 32.83 -54.88 -35.79
N ILE A 162 32.81 -55.20 -37.11
CA ILE A 162 32.39 -56.46 -37.77
C ILE A 162 30.95 -56.96 -37.49
N THR A 163 30.13 -57.40 -38.45
CA THR A 163 30.24 -57.70 -39.91
C THR A 163 28.86 -57.30 -40.55
N SER A 164 28.55 -57.25 -41.85
CA SER A 164 28.96 -58.03 -43.04
C SER A 164 28.75 -57.28 -44.38
N THR A 165 29.05 -58.01 -45.47
CA THR A 165 28.63 -57.87 -46.89
C THR A 165 27.11 -57.60 -47.09
N GLU A 166 26.66 -56.97 -48.19
CA GLU A 166 26.92 -57.39 -49.59
C GLU A 166 27.16 -56.25 -50.61
N THR A 167 27.85 -56.61 -51.70
CA THR A 167 28.41 -55.75 -52.75
C THR A 167 27.51 -55.58 -53.98
N LEU A 168 27.50 -54.39 -54.62
CA LEU A 168 27.97 -54.24 -56.02
C LEU A 168 28.21 -52.78 -56.51
N ILE A 169 29.46 -52.53 -56.93
CA ILE A 169 29.92 -51.79 -58.14
C ILE A 169 29.20 -50.49 -58.60
N ILE A 170 29.93 -49.38 -58.40
CA ILE A 170 30.00 -48.05 -59.07
C ILE A 170 30.34 -48.18 -60.59
N PRO A 171 29.98 -47.28 -61.55
CA PRO A 171 29.79 -45.82 -61.45
C PRO A 171 28.63 -45.13 -62.24
N GLU A 172 28.57 -43.81 -62.06
CA GLU A 172 28.23 -42.71 -63.03
C GLU A 172 28.99 -42.78 -64.41
N PRO A 173 28.85 -41.85 -65.39
CA PRO A 173 28.19 -40.52 -65.37
C PRO A 173 27.28 -40.12 -66.56
N GLU A 174 26.61 -38.97 -66.38
CA GLU A 174 26.34 -37.87 -67.34
C GLU A 174 25.48 -38.01 -68.63
N ASP A 175 24.89 -36.85 -68.94
CA ASP A 175 24.30 -36.33 -70.19
C ASP A 175 22.91 -36.75 -70.73
N ALA A 176 22.32 -35.78 -71.44
CA ALA A 176 20.92 -35.66 -71.89
C ALA A 176 20.78 -36.03 -73.40
N PRO A 177 19.60 -35.99 -74.10
CA PRO A 177 18.45 -35.09 -73.89
C PRO A 177 17.02 -35.69 -74.11
N GLU A 178 16.06 -34.77 -74.35
CA GLU A 178 14.61 -34.87 -74.65
C GLU A 178 14.25 -35.74 -75.90
N PRO A 179 12.97 -36.01 -76.27
CA PRO A 179 11.69 -35.40 -75.83
C PRO A 179 10.43 -36.32 -75.72
N ASP A 180 9.24 -35.68 -75.71
CA ASP A 180 7.93 -36.09 -76.27
C ASP A 180 6.77 -36.71 -75.44
N LEU A 181 5.68 -35.92 -75.38
CA LEU A 181 4.24 -36.22 -75.58
C LEU A 181 3.35 -36.99 -74.57
N THR A 182 2.64 -36.19 -73.74
CA THR A 182 1.16 -36.21 -73.51
C THR A 182 0.47 -37.36 -72.73
N PRO A 183 -0.79 -37.16 -72.22
CA PRO A 183 -1.63 -35.95 -72.15
C PRO A 183 -2.05 -35.52 -70.72
N GLU A 184 -2.73 -34.37 -70.61
CA GLU A 184 -3.42 -33.89 -69.40
C GLU A 184 -4.64 -34.77 -69.00
N PRO A 185 -5.20 -34.55 -67.80
CA PRO A 185 -6.40 -33.69 -67.76
C PRO A 185 -6.36 -32.59 -66.68
N LEU A 186 -7.11 -31.50 -66.92
CA LEU A 186 -7.13 -30.30 -66.10
C LEU A 186 -7.68 -30.55 -64.67
N GLY A 187 -6.86 -30.28 -63.65
CA GLY A 187 -7.30 -30.03 -62.27
C GLY A 187 -7.50 -28.53 -61.99
N PRO A 188 -8.39 -28.15 -61.07
CA PRO A 188 -8.60 -26.74 -60.72
C PRO A 188 -7.39 -26.13 -60.01
N ASP A 189 -7.03 -24.91 -60.41
CA ASP A 189 -5.91 -24.10 -59.92
C ASP A 189 -5.83 -24.02 -58.37
N PRO A 190 -4.88 -24.73 -57.72
CA PRO A 190 -4.83 -24.85 -56.26
C PRO A 190 -4.47 -23.54 -55.56
N ALA A 191 -3.86 -22.58 -56.27
CA ALA A 191 -3.53 -21.27 -55.71
C ALA A 191 -4.79 -20.43 -55.39
N LYS A 192 -5.92 -20.70 -56.07
CA LYS A 192 -7.20 -20.03 -55.79
C LYS A 192 -7.88 -20.60 -54.56
N GLU A 193 -7.83 -21.92 -54.36
CA GLU A 193 -8.50 -22.57 -53.23
C GLU A 193 -7.81 -22.24 -51.88
N ALA A 194 -6.47 -22.18 -51.86
CA ALA A 194 -5.70 -21.73 -50.69
C ALA A 194 -6.01 -20.27 -50.30
N ARG A 195 -6.17 -19.39 -51.30
CA ARG A 195 -6.57 -17.98 -51.09
C ARG A 195 -8.01 -17.84 -50.59
N PHE A 196 -8.92 -18.70 -51.04
CA PHE A 196 -10.31 -18.69 -50.56
C PHE A 196 -10.40 -19.16 -49.10
N LYS A 197 -9.69 -20.24 -48.74
CA LYS A 197 -9.64 -20.78 -47.37
C LYS A 197 -9.03 -19.78 -46.37
N THR A 198 -8.00 -19.03 -46.76
CA THR A 198 -7.39 -17.97 -45.91
C THR A 198 -8.27 -16.72 -45.76
N LEU A 199 -8.99 -16.30 -46.81
CA LEU A 199 -10.01 -15.25 -46.71
C LEU A 199 -11.15 -15.64 -45.77
N LEU A 200 -11.65 -16.88 -45.88
CA LEU A 200 -12.75 -17.37 -45.04
C LEU A 200 -12.35 -17.39 -43.56
N ALA A 201 -11.12 -17.81 -43.24
CA ALA A 201 -10.59 -17.79 -41.87
C ALA A 201 -10.55 -16.37 -41.27
N TRP A 202 -10.16 -15.36 -42.06
CA TRP A 202 -10.18 -13.95 -41.64
C TRP A 202 -11.60 -13.42 -41.37
N ILE A 203 -12.58 -13.82 -42.17
CA ILE A 203 -13.99 -13.45 -41.96
C ILE A 203 -14.52 -14.05 -40.65
N TRP A 204 -14.24 -15.33 -40.37
CA TRP A 204 -14.64 -15.95 -39.10
C TRP A 204 -13.91 -15.38 -37.88
N GLY A 205 -12.61 -15.10 -37.99
CA GLY A 205 -11.85 -14.47 -36.89
C GLY A 205 -12.35 -13.06 -36.54
N THR A 206 -12.65 -12.24 -37.54
CA THR A 206 -13.22 -10.89 -37.31
C THR A 206 -14.65 -10.93 -36.77
N ALA A 207 -15.47 -11.88 -37.21
CA ALA A 207 -16.82 -12.08 -36.66
C ALA A 207 -16.78 -12.50 -35.17
N ALA A 208 -15.89 -13.43 -34.80
CA ALA A 208 -15.73 -13.87 -33.40
C ALA A 208 -15.29 -12.71 -32.49
N LEU A 209 -14.35 -11.88 -32.92
CA LEU A 209 -13.90 -10.69 -32.18
C LEU A 209 -15.05 -9.70 -31.93
N LEU A 210 -15.93 -9.51 -32.93
CA LEU A 210 -17.10 -8.65 -32.82
C LEU A 210 -18.11 -9.14 -31.77
N VAL A 211 -18.35 -10.45 -31.72
CA VAL A 211 -19.22 -11.07 -30.69
C VAL A 211 -18.64 -10.87 -29.30
N VAL A 212 -17.33 -11.10 -29.11
CA VAL A 212 -16.66 -10.89 -27.81
C VAL A 212 -16.76 -9.42 -27.36
N LEU A 213 -16.57 -8.46 -28.26
CA LEU A 213 -16.76 -7.03 -27.97
C LEU A 213 -18.22 -6.66 -27.64
N MET A 214 -19.20 -7.33 -28.26
CA MET A 214 -20.62 -7.10 -27.96
C MET A 214 -21.04 -7.67 -26.60
N VAL A 215 -20.54 -8.86 -26.24
CA VAL A 215 -20.74 -9.45 -24.90
C VAL A 215 -20.01 -8.62 -23.83
N GLY A 216 -18.79 -8.17 -24.11
CA GLY A 216 -18.03 -7.29 -23.22
C GLY A 216 -18.76 -5.96 -22.96
N SER A 217 -19.27 -5.30 -24.00
CA SER A 217 -19.99 -4.02 -23.85
C SER A 217 -21.34 -4.17 -23.14
N THR A 218 -22.09 -5.26 -23.35
CA THR A 218 -23.36 -5.52 -22.65
C THR A 218 -23.17 -5.88 -21.18
N LEU A 219 -22.12 -6.63 -20.82
CA LEU A 219 -21.71 -6.85 -19.43
C LEU A 219 -21.24 -5.56 -18.75
N TRP A 220 -20.51 -4.71 -19.46
CA TRP A 220 -20.05 -3.41 -18.93
C TRP A 220 -21.22 -2.42 -18.72
N LEU A 221 -22.19 -2.37 -19.63
CA LEU A 221 -23.44 -1.59 -19.44
C LEU A 221 -24.26 -2.10 -18.24
N ARG A 222 -24.40 -3.42 -18.07
CA ARG A 222 -25.06 -4.00 -16.88
C ARG A 222 -24.35 -3.65 -15.58
N ARG A 223 -23.03 -3.45 -15.60
CA ARG A 223 -22.24 -3.07 -14.42
C ARG A 223 -22.24 -1.56 -14.14
N SER A 224 -22.61 -0.71 -15.09
CA SER A 224 -22.66 0.76 -14.91
C SER A 224 -24.06 1.30 -14.55
N GLN A 225 -25.12 0.54 -14.76
CA GLN A 225 -26.50 0.94 -14.42
C GLN A 225 -26.84 0.64 -12.96
N SER A 226 -26.57 1.60 -12.06
CA SER A 226 -27.03 1.52 -10.66
C SER A 226 -28.57 1.59 -10.55
N PRO A 227 -29.23 0.83 -9.66
CA PRO A 227 -30.69 0.70 -9.59
C PRO A 227 -31.38 1.90 -8.91
N LYS A 228 -31.27 3.10 -9.50
CA LYS A 228 -31.84 4.35 -8.96
C LYS A 228 -32.90 5.00 -9.86
N ALA A 229 -33.25 4.37 -10.99
CA ALA A 229 -34.30 4.85 -11.90
C ALA A 229 -35.68 4.21 -11.62
N ASP A 230 -35.74 2.89 -11.53
CA ASP A 230 -37.01 2.14 -11.62
C ASP A 230 -37.89 2.18 -10.35
N LEU A 231 -37.30 2.52 -9.19
CA LEU A 231 -38.01 2.69 -7.92
C LEU A 231 -39.15 3.74 -7.96
N LYS A 232 -39.22 4.58 -9.00
CA LYS A 232 -40.33 5.53 -9.21
C LYS A 232 -41.55 4.93 -9.91
N GLN A 233 -41.46 3.74 -10.54
CA GLN A 233 -42.62 3.10 -11.19
C GLN A 233 -43.35 2.11 -10.27
N LEU A 234 -42.67 1.49 -9.31
CA LEU A 234 -43.26 0.46 -8.44
C LEU A 234 -44.28 0.97 -7.40
N ARG A 235 -44.38 2.28 -7.14
CA ARG A 235 -45.35 2.89 -6.19
C ARG A 235 -46.82 2.91 -6.68
N LYS A 236 -47.24 1.99 -7.55
CA LYS A 236 -48.59 2.00 -8.17
C LYS A 236 -49.32 0.66 -8.28
N LEU A 237 -48.79 -0.43 -7.73
CA LEU A 237 -49.53 -1.69 -7.58
C LEU A 237 -49.91 -1.93 -6.11
N LYS A 238 -51.00 -2.66 -5.89
CA LYS A 238 -51.74 -2.68 -4.63
C LYS A 238 -52.41 -4.04 -4.46
N LEU A 239 -52.04 -4.77 -3.39
CA LEU A 239 -52.48 -6.14 -3.07
C LEU A 239 -52.03 -7.19 -4.13
N GLU A 240 -51.93 -8.50 -3.84
CA GLU A 240 -52.27 -9.25 -2.63
C GLU A 240 -51.34 -10.48 -2.45
N GLU A 241 -51.50 -11.21 -1.34
CA GLU A 241 -50.87 -12.48 -0.95
C GLU A 241 -49.35 -12.51 -0.63
N GLU A 242 -49.01 -13.37 0.33
CA GLU A 242 -47.74 -13.36 1.07
C GLU A 242 -46.64 -14.15 0.37
N ASN A 243 -45.45 -13.54 0.25
CA ASN A 243 -44.19 -14.30 0.36
C ASN A 243 -43.60 -13.98 1.74
N LEU A 244 -43.23 -15.01 2.49
CA LEU A 244 -42.59 -14.87 3.80
C LEU A 244 -41.12 -14.48 3.63
N ASP A 245 -40.86 -13.18 3.54
CA ASP A 245 -39.51 -12.66 3.33
C ASP A 245 -38.71 -12.64 4.64
N PHE A 246 -38.10 -13.79 4.98
CA PHE A 246 -37.22 -13.96 6.15
C PHE A 246 -35.86 -13.24 6.03
N SER A 247 -35.66 -12.34 5.04
CA SER A 247 -34.43 -11.55 4.91
C SER A 247 -34.19 -10.63 6.10
N GLU A 248 -35.22 -10.00 6.67
CA GLU A 248 -35.09 -9.12 7.85
C GLU A 248 -34.48 -9.86 9.06
N LEU A 249 -34.77 -11.16 9.22
CA LEU A 249 -34.19 -12.03 10.26
C LEU A 249 -32.70 -12.35 10.00
N LYS A 250 -32.27 -12.38 8.73
CA LYS A 250 -30.85 -12.53 8.37
C LYS A 250 -30.08 -11.23 8.60
N GLU A 251 -30.63 -10.08 8.20
CA GLU A 251 -30.06 -8.76 8.52
C GLU A 251 -29.95 -8.54 10.04
N PHE A 252 -30.97 -8.95 10.82
CA PHE A 252 -30.92 -8.95 12.28
C PHE A 252 -29.75 -9.78 12.81
N LYS A 253 -29.55 -11.01 12.31
CA LYS A 253 -28.47 -11.89 12.75
C LYS A 253 -27.07 -11.37 12.38
N GLU A 254 -26.93 -10.60 11.29
CA GLU A 254 -25.67 -9.92 10.97
C GLU A 254 -25.41 -8.72 11.88
N LEU A 255 -26.42 -7.87 12.14
CA LEU A 255 -26.31 -6.72 13.04
C LEU A 255 -25.88 -7.11 14.47
N PHE A 256 -26.39 -8.23 14.99
CA PHE A 256 -25.97 -8.72 16.31
C PHE A 256 -24.62 -9.45 16.28
N LYS A 257 -24.29 -10.18 15.21
CA LYS A 257 -22.93 -10.74 15.00
C LYS A 257 -21.84 -9.67 14.89
N GLU A 258 -22.17 -8.44 14.54
CA GLU A 258 -21.22 -7.31 14.64
C GLU A 258 -20.91 -6.92 16.09
N SER A 259 -21.89 -7.04 17.00
CA SER A 259 -21.71 -6.82 18.44
C SER A 259 -21.05 -8.00 19.17
N GLU A 260 -21.28 -9.23 18.67
CA GLU A 260 -20.78 -10.49 19.25
C GLU A 260 -19.25 -10.65 19.13
N LYS A 261 -18.59 -9.90 18.22
CA LYS A 261 -17.13 -9.88 17.98
C LYS A 261 -16.27 -9.41 19.18
N LEU A 262 -16.84 -9.30 20.37
CA LEU A 262 -16.19 -8.88 21.62
C LEU A 262 -16.17 -9.96 22.73
N ALA A 263 -16.78 -11.14 22.53
CA ALA A 263 -16.75 -12.24 23.51
C ALA A 263 -16.61 -13.63 22.85
N PRO A 264 -15.63 -14.46 23.25
CA PRO A 264 -15.50 -15.84 22.74
C PRO A 264 -16.31 -16.84 23.58
N ILE A 265 -17.16 -17.62 22.93
CA ILE A 265 -17.83 -18.81 23.48
C ILE A 265 -17.33 -20.04 22.67
N PRO A 266 -16.96 -21.17 23.31
CA PRO A 266 -16.51 -22.37 22.59
C PRO A 266 -17.67 -23.07 21.88
N ALA A 267 -17.36 -23.76 20.78
CA ALA A 267 -18.34 -24.50 19.99
C ALA A 267 -18.54 -25.95 20.53
N GLU A 268 -19.79 -26.42 20.48
CA GLU A 268 -20.17 -27.83 20.67
C GLU A 268 -20.71 -28.41 19.35
N GLU A 269 -20.94 -29.72 19.31
CA GLU A 269 -20.96 -30.54 18.07
C GLU A 269 -22.28 -30.50 17.28
N GLU A 270 -22.21 -30.67 15.94
CA GLU A 270 -23.37 -30.60 15.04
C GLU A 270 -24.24 -31.89 15.07
N PRO A 271 -25.56 -31.79 15.28
CA PRO A 271 -26.50 -32.90 15.15
C PRO A 271 -26.90 -33.18 13.68
N ALA A 272 -27.43 -34.38 13.43
CA ALA A 272 -27.79 -34.87 12.10
C ALA A 272 -28.95 -34.09 11.41
N PRO A 273 -28.99 -34.05 10.06
CA PRO A 273 -29.94 -33.23 9.31
C PRO A 273 -31.39 -33.68 9.44
N LEU A 274 -32.27 -32.71 9.73
CA LEU A 274 -33.73 -32.83 9.77
C LEU A 274 -34.36 -32.49 8.39
N PRO A 275 -35.61 -32.90 8.12
CA PRO A 275 -36.28 -32.64 6.84
C PRO A 275 -36.52 -31.13 6.58
N GLU A 276 -36.20 -30.72 5.34
CA GLU A 276 -35.92 -29.33 4.91
C GLU A 276 -37.04 -28.30 5.15
N GLY A 277 -38.29 -28.72 5.36
CA GLY A 277 -39.42 -27.83 5.66
C GLY A 277 -39.68 -27.59 7.16
N LEU A 278 -39.27 -28.52 8.03
CA LEU A 278 -39.39 -28.34 9.49
C LEU A 278 -38.23 -27.50 10.04
N THR A 279 -37.06 -27.58 9.40
CA THR A 279 -35.85 -26.86 9.78
C THR A 279 -36.01 -25.33 9.79
N GLU A 280 -36.81 -24.73 8.91
CA GLU A 280 -36.97 -23.27 8.88
C GLU A 280 -37.81 -22.76 10.06
N LEU A 281 -38.96 -23.38 10.33
CA LEU A 281 -39.84 -22.99 11.45
C LEU A 281 -39.17 -23.28 12.80
N GLU A 282 -38.48 -24.41 12.92
CA GLU A 282 -37.70 -24.74 14.10
C GLU A 282 -36.51 -23.78 14.27
N GLN A 283 -35.82 -23.39 13.19
CA GLN A 283 -34.78 -22.36 13.26
C GLN A 283 -35.33 -21.01 13.71
N VAL A 284 -36.48 -20.54 13.21
CA VAL A 284 -37.10 -19.28 13.67
C VAL A 284 -37.44 -19.37 15.16
N LYS A 285 -37.96 -20.50 15.63
CA LYS A 285 -38.19 -20.81 17.06
C LYS A 285 -36.89 -20.86 17.88
N ASN A 286 -35.76 -21.26 17.30
CA ASN A 286 -34.44 -21.16 17.92
C ASN A 286 -34.02 -19.69 18.05
N ASP A 287 -33.93 -18.99 16.91
CA ASP A 287 -33.44 -17.61 16.81
C ASP A 287 -34.25 -16.62 17.68
N LEU A 288 -35.57 -16.76 17.74
CA LEU A 288 -36.43 -15.94 18.63
C LEU A 288 -36.27 -16.29 20.12
N GLY A 289 -35.96 -17.54 20.45
CA GLY A 289 -35.71 -17.97 21.83
C GLY A 289 -34.38 -17.43 22.36
N ASP A 290 -33.33 -17.51 21.55
CA ASP A 290 -32.00 -16.98 21.86
C ASP A 290 -32.03 -15.45 22.01
N LEU A 291 -32.83 -14.75 21.19
CA LEU A 291 -33.06 -13.31 21.30
C LEU A 291 -33.64 -12.93 22.69
N LEU A 292 -34.69 -13.63 23.15
CA LEU A 292 -35.28 -13.36 24.47
C LEU A 292 -34.36 -13.76 25.62
N ARG A 293 -33.51 -14.79 25.44
CA ARG A 293 -32.45 -15.14 26.38
C ARG A 293 -31.37 -14.06 26.48
N TRP A 294 -31.11 -13.31 25.40
CA TRP A 294 -30.18 -12.17 25.38
C TRP A 294 -30.81 -10.85 25.83
N GLN A 295 -32.14 -10.73 25.83
CA GLN A 295 -32.90 -9.53 26.24
C GLN A 295 -33.90 -9.87 27.36
N PRO A 296 -33.43 -10.03 28.62
CA PRO A 296 -34.30 -10.45 29.73
C PRO A 296 -35.44 -9.45 30.03
N ASP A 297 -35.24 -8.16 29.75
CA ASP A 297 -36.29 -7.14 29.88
C ASP A 297 -37.45 -7.38 28.88
N TRP A 298 -37.15 -7.94 27.70
CA TRP A 298 -38.17 -8.28 26.70
C TRP A 298 -38.91 -9.57 27.09
N ALA A 299 -38.21 -10.52 27.73
CA ALA A 299 -38.84 -11.69 28.33
C ALA A 299 -39.75 -11.33 29.52
N LEU A 300 -39.38 -10.31 30.32
CA LEU A 300 -40.23 -9.73 31.36
C LEU A 300 -41.47 -9.07 30.75
N GLU A 301 -41.30 -8.19 29.76
CA GLU A 301 -42.43 -7.50 29.15
C GLU A 301 -43.42 -8.47 28.47
N LEU A 302 -42.92 -9.50 27.77
CA LEU A 302 -43.77 -10.58 27.23
C LEU A 302 -44.50 -11.38 28.32
N ALA A 303 -43.89 -11.56 29.49
CA ALA A 303 -44.46 -12.29 30.61
C ALA A 303 -45.49 -11.48 31.41
N GLU A 304 -45.44 -10.15 31.33
CA GLU A 304 -46.42 -9.24 31.95
C GLU A 304 -47.55 -8.83 30.99
N ALA A 305 -47.27 -8.69 29.68
CA ALA A 305 -48.25 -8.27 28.68
C ALA A 305 -49.20 -9.39 28.23
N ARG A 306 -48.77 -10.66 28.26
CA ARG A 306 -49.60 -11.82 27.89
C ARG A 306 -50.28 -12.44 29.10
N ASN A 307 -51.49 -12.96 28.91
CA ASN A 307 -52.23 -13.57 30.01
C ASN A 307 -51.69 -14.97 30.40
N ASP A 308 -52.21 -15.47 31.52
CA ASP A 308 -51.88 -16.78 32.13
C ASP A 308 -51.82 -17.96 31.14
N GLN A 309 -52.66 -17.94 30.11
CA GLN A 309 -52.77 -19.01 29.12
C GLN A 309 -51.88 -18.76 27.91
N GLU A 310 -51.83 -17.52 27.40
CA GLU A 310 -50.95 -17.12 26.30
C GLU A 310 -49.46 -17.29 26.63
N LEU A 311 -49.06 -17.02 27.87
CA LEU A 311 -47.68 -17.22 28.29
C LEU A 311 -47.33 -18.71 28.40
N SER A 312 -48.21 -19.56 28.96
CA SER A 312 -48.01 -21.01 28.94
C SER A 312 -48.03 -21.59 27.51
N LYS A 313 -48.87 -21.04 26.62
CA LYS A 313 -48.87 -21.36 25.20
C LYS A 313 -47.51 -21.07 24.54
N LEU A 314 -46.98 -19.88 24.77
CA LEU A 314 -45.68 -19.44 24.27
C LEU A 314 -44.53 -20.28 24.85
N MET A 315 -44.62 -20.69 26.12
CA MET A 315 -43.64 -21.59 26.74
C MET A 315 -43.72 -23.03 26.22
N ALA A 316 -44.92 -23.50 25.83
CA ALA A 316 -45.06 -24.78 25.12
C ALA A 316 -44.39 -24.73 23.75
N LEU A 317 -44.60 -23.63 23.01
CA LEU A 317 -44.01 -23.39 21.68
C LEU A 317 -42.48 -23.43 21.70
N PHE A 318 -41.82 -22.74 22.65
CA PHE A 318 -40.35 -22.78 22.80
C PHE A 318 -39.82 -24.08 23.42
N GLY A 319 -40.68 -24.87 24.06
CA GLY A 319 -40.30 -26.10 24.77
C GLY A 319 -39.80 -25.84 26.21
N PRO A 320 -39.75 -26.89 27.04
CA PRO A 320 -39.61 -26.75 28.49
C PRO A 320 -38.20 -26.40 28.98
N GLU A 321 -37.17 -26.47 28.14
CA GLU A 321 -35.78 -26.15 28.52
C GLU A 321 -35.47 -24.67 28.23
N ARG A 322 -35.61 -24.23 26.98
CA ARG A 322 -35.48 -22.81 26.63
C ARG A 322 -36.45 -21.91 27.40
N SER A 323 -37.66 -22.38 27.68
CA SER A 323 -38.59 -21.61 28.53
C SER A 323 -38.10 -21.41 29.97
N LYS A 324 -37.23 -22.29 30.50
CA LYS A 324 -36.54 -22.05 31.78
C LYS A 324 -35.40 -21.06 31.64
N GLU A 325 -34.66 -21.10 30.54
CA GLU A 325 -33.56 -20.14 30.29
C GLU A 325 -34.09 -18.72 30.08
N VAL A 326 -35.12 -18.56 29.25
CA VAL A 326 -35.73 -17.27 28.90
C VAL A 326 -36.54 -16.69 30.07
N PHE A 327 -37.51 -17.44 30.60
CA PHE A 327 -38.46 -16.92 31.59
C PHE A 327 -38.11 -17.26 33.05
N GLY A 328 -37.11 -18.11 33.30
CA GLY A 328 -36.68 -18.47 34.65
C GLY A 328 -36.10 -17.32 35.48
N PRO A 329 -35.23 -16.46 34.92
CA PRO A 329 -34.75 -15.25 35.62
C PRO A 329 -35.88 -14.26 35.95
N VAL A 330 -36.95 -14.29 35.17
CA VAL A 330 -38.05 -13.31 35.15
C VAL A 330 -39.20 -13.71 36.07
N LEU A 331 -39.77 -14.90 35.89
CA LEU A 331 -41.00 -15.33 36.58
C LEU A 331 -40.77 -15.79 38.02
N GLY A 332 -39.53 -16.19 38.35
CA GLY A 332 -39.23 -16.89 39.59
C GLY A 332 -39.71 -18.36 39.60
N PRO A 333 -39.16 -19.21 40.48
CA PRO A 333 -39.23 -20.67 40.33
C PRO A 333 -40.63 -21.26 40.47
N GLU A 334 -41.50 -20.68 41.31
CA GLU A 334 -42.85 -21.21 41.55
C GLU A 334 -43.80 -20.92 40.38
N ARG A 335 -43.82 -19.67 39.90
CA ARG A 335 -44.62 -19.27 38.73
C ARG A 335 -44.16 -20.02 37.48
N LEU A 336 -42.84 -20.13 37.29
CA LEU A 336 -42.24 -20.88 36.18
C LEU A 336 -42.68 -22.35 36.15
N ARG A 337 -42.63 -23.06 37.30
CA ARG A 337 -43.08 -24.47 37.39
C ARG A 337 -44.55 -24.62 36.99
N LYS A 338 -45.45 -23.83 37.60
CA LYS A 338 -46.88 -23.87 37.29
C LYS A 338 -47.15 -23.56 35.81
N ARG A 339 -46.42 -22.62 35.22
CA ARG A 339 -46.53 -22.29 33.77
C ARG A 339 -46.05 -23.43 32.88
N LEU A 340 -44.95 -24.09 33.24
CA LEU A 340 -44.39 -25.24 32.51
C LEU A 340 -45.29 -26.47 32.60
N GLU A 341 -45.97 -26.69 33.72
CA GLU A 341 -46.96 -27.76 33.89
C GLU A 341 -48.13 -27.55 32.91
N SER A 342 -48.77 -26.37 32.91
CA SER A 342 -49.82 -26.04 31.93
C SER A 342 -49.33 -25.96 30.47
N ALA A 343 -48.05 -25.65 30.25
CA ALA A 343 -47.44 -25.69 28.92
C ALA A 343 -47.29 -27.14 28.40
N ALA A 344 -46.88 -28.08 29.25
CA ALA A 344 -46.69 -29.48 28.89
C ALA A 344 -48.01 -30.21 28.51
N GLU A 345 -49.16 -29.71 28.96
CA GLU A 345 -50.49 -30.17 28.55
C GLU A 345 -50.91 -29.64 27.17
N THR A 346 -50.19 -28.65 26.60
CA THR A 346 -50.54 -27.99 25.34
C THR A 346 -49.78 -28.63 24.16
N ILE A 347 -50.50 -29.33 23.28
CA ILE A 347 -49.96 -29.91 22.03
C ILE A 347 -50.52 -29.12 20.85
N TYR A 348 -49.64 -28.64 19.97
CA TYR A 348 -50.00 -27.86 18.78
C TYR A 348 -50.10 -28.68 17.50
N ARG A 349 -50.75 -28.07 16.51
CA ARG A 349 -50.56 -28.37 15.09
C ARG A 349 -49.54 -27.39 14.47
N PRO A 350 -48.78 -27.78 13.43
CA PRO A 350 -47.79 -26.89 12.81
C PRO A 350 -48.36 -25.54 12.35
N ASP A 351 -49.62 -25.53 11.88
CA ASP A 351 -50.33 -24.31 11.46
C ASP A 351 -50.53 -23.31 12.62
N GLU A 352 -50.75 -23.84 13.83
CA GLU A 352 -50.94 -23.06 15.06
C GLU A 352 -49.59 -22.55 15.60
N GLU A 353 -48.53 -23.36 15.50
CA GLU A 353 -47.16 -22.95 15.84
C GLU A 353 -46.68 -21.82 14.92
N GLY A 354 -46.88 -21.95 13.60
CA GLY A 354 -46.57 -20.90 12.63
C GLY A 354 -47.35 -19.61 12.89
N SER A 355 -48.64 -19.72 13.21
CA SER A 355 -49.47 -18.56 13.56
C SER A 355 -48.96 -17.85 14.82
N LEU A 356 -48.62 -18.59 15.89
CA LEU A 356 -48.08 -18.02 17.13
C LEU A 356 -46.69 -17.40 16.95
N LEU A 357 -45.80 -18.02 16.16
CA LEU A 357 -44.49 -17.44 15.82
C LEU A 357 -44.64 -16.13 15.03
N MET A 358 -45.56 -16.09 14.07
CA MET A 358 -45.83 -14.88 13.27
C MET A 358 -46.52 -13.77 14.07
N GLU A 359 -47.42 -14.11 15.00
CA GLU A 359 -48.01 -13.15 15.95
C GLU A 359 -46.92 -12.55 16.86
N LEU A 360 -46.03 -13.39 17.39
CA LEU A 360 -44.93 -12.95 18.25
C LEU A 360 -43.94 -12.06 17.48
N HIS A 361 -43.57 -12.45 16.25
CA HIS A 361 -42.64 -11.71 15.40
C HIS A 361 -43.21 -10.37 14.94
N ARG A 362 -44.39 -10.37 14.30
CA ARG A 362 -45.04 -9.15 13.78
C ARG A 362 -45.55 -8.23 14.89
N GLY A 363 -46.06 -8.78 15.98
CA GLY A 363 -46.63 -8.02 17.09
C GLY A 363 -45.56 -7.42 18.01
N PHE A 364 -44.75 -8.27 18.64
CA PHE A 364 -43.81 -7.81 19.69
C PHE A 364 -42.46 -7.39 19.11
N PHE A 365 -41.80 -8.24 18.32
CA PHE A 365 -40.42 -7.98 17.89
C PHE A 365 -40.30 -6.81 16.90
N LEU A 366 -41.21 -6.68 15.94
CA LEU A 366 -41.22 -5.51 15.04
C LEU A 366 -41.54 -4.20 15.79
N GLU A 367 -42.40 -4.22 16.81
CA GLU A 367 -42.64 -3.05 17.65
C GLU A 367 -41.37 -2.66 18.43
N LYS A 368 -40.72 -3.62 19.12
CA LYS A 368 -39.46 -3.36 19.84
C LYS A 368 -38.34 -2.89 18.91
N LEU A 369 -38.25 -3.43 17.69
CA LEU A 369 -37.33 -2.95 16.66
C LEU A 369 -37.67 -1.54 16.19
N SER A 370 -38.95 -1.16 16.09
CA SER A 370 -39.35 0.21 15.77
C SER A 370 -38.96 1.19 16.88
N ILE A 371 -39.09 0.77 18.15
CA ILE A 371 -38.67 1.56 19.32
C ILE A 371 -37.14 1.70 19.36
N LEU A 372 -36.37 0.64 19.14
CA LEU A 372 -34.91 0.71 19.08
C LEU A 372 -34.41 1.57 17.90
N LYS A 373 -35.04 1.45 16.72
CA LYS A 373 -34.75 2.33 15.56
C LYS A 373 -35.09 3.78 15.92
N ALA A 374 -36.24 4.06 16.51
CA ALA A 374 -36.64 5.39 16.96
C ALA A 374 -35.77 5.95 18.09
N GLN A 375 -35.18 5.12 18.97
CA GLN A 375 -34.19 5.55 19.96
C GLN A 375 -32.84 5.86 19.32
N LYS A 376 -32.42 5.09 18.29
CA LYS A 376 -31.20 5.33 17.51
C LYS A 376 -31.31 6.53 16.55
N GLU A 377 -32.53 6.85 16.11
CA GLU A 377 -32.88 8.00 15.27
C GLU A 377 -33.46 9.19 16.07
N SER A 378 -33.62 9.04 17.38
CA SER A 378 -33.89 10.17 18.27
C SER A 378 -32.76 11.19 18.13
N PRO A 379 -33.05 12.49 18.11
CA PRO A 379 -32.00 13.48 18.01
C PRO A 379 -31.07 13.35 19.21
N LYS A 380 -29.78 13.08 18.95
CA LYS A 380 -28.70 13.25 19.95
C LYS A 380 -28.99 14.53 20.73
N THR A 381 -28.92 14.44 22.06
CA THR A 381 -29.31 15.54 22.95
C THR A 381 -28.59 16.82 22.53
N GLN A 382 -29.27 17.98 22.51
CA GLN A 382 -28.64 19.22 21.99
C GLN A 382 -27.33 19.57 22.70
N ALA A 383 -27.15 19.17 23.97
CA ALA A 383 -25.88 19.25 24.69
C ALA A 383 -24.78 18.33 24.11
N GLU A 384 -25.14 17.10 23.75
CA GLU A 384 -24.23 16.12 23.15
C GLU A 384 -23.85 16.52 21.72
N VAL A 385 -24.80 17.09 20.94
CA VAL A 385 -24.50 17.70 19.62
C VAL A 385 -23.65 18.95 19.77
N ALA A 386 -23.87 19.77 20.81
CA ALA A 386 -23.04 20.93 21.10
C ALA A 386 -21.61 20.53 21.51
N GLN A 387 -21.42 19.44 22.26
CA GLN A 387 -20.09 18.87 22.51
C GLN A 387 -19.47 18.29 21.25
N ASP A 388 -20.20 17.48 20.47
CA ASP A 388 -19.77 16.96 19.16
C ASP A 388 -19.35 18.10 18.20
N GLN A 389 -19.92 19.30 18.32
CA GLN A 389 -19.55 20.48 17.53
C GLN A 389 -18.41 21.30 18.15
N ALA A 390 -18.39 21.47 19.47
CA ALA A 390 -17.31 22.17 20.18
C ALA A 390 -15.98 21.42 20.06
N GLU A 391 -15.97 20.11 20.30
CA GLU A 391 -14.77 19.26 20.18
C GLU A 391 -14.22 19.27 18.74
N LYS A 392 -15.09 19.25 17.71
CA LYS A 392 -14.67 19.41 16.30
C LYS A 392 -14.20 20.82 15.98
N SER A 393 -14.75 21.84 16.63
CA SER A 393 -14.29 23.23 16.49
C SER A 393 -12.92 23.43 17.14
N GLU A 394 -12.63 22.76 18.26
CA GLU A 394 -11.32 22.76 18.90
C GLU A 394 -10.29 21.92 18.11
N GLU A 395 -10.69 20.75 17.58
CA GLU A 395 -9.86 19.93 16.67
C GLU A 395 -9.44 20.76 15.43
N ALA A 396 -10.41 21.42 14.78
CA ALA A 396 -10.15 22.26 13.61
C ALA A 396 -9.35 23.54 13.94
N ALA A 397 -9.56 24.14 15.12
CA ALA A 397 -8.78 25.30 15.56
C ALA A 397 -7.31 24.93 15.86
N ALA A 398 -7.07 23.79 16.49
CA ALA A 398 -5.73 23.29 16.80
C ALA A 398 -4.92 23.01 15.51
N PHE A 399 -5.54 22.43 14.49
CA PHE A 399 -4.90 22.13 13.20
C PHE A 399 -5.02 23.24 12.15
N ALA A 400 -5.54 24.42 12.48
CA ALA A 400 -5.78 25.52 11.52
C ALA A 400 -4.52 25.97 10.76
N PHE A 401 -3.32 25.76 11.33
CA PHE A 401 -2.05 26.03 10.64
C PHE A 401 -1.80 25.11 9.45
N ILE A 402 -2.21 23.83 9.52
CA ILE A 402 -2.00 22.83 8.47
C ILE A 402 -2.72 23.21 7.17
N ALA A 403 -3.87 23.88 7.26
CA ALA A 403 -4.67 24.28 6.11
C ALA A 403 -3.94 25.20 5.10
N GLN A 404 -2.83 25.82 5.48
CA GLN A 404 -2.03 26.72 4.63
C GLN A 404 -0.68 26.13 4.19
N VAL A 405 -0.33 24.91 4.62
CA VAL A 405 0.98 24.29 4.36
C VAL A 405 1.03 23.70 2.94
N PRO A 406 2.09 23.95 2.15
CA PRO A 406 2.25 23.33 0.84
C PRO A 406 2.50 21.82 0.95
N GLU A 407 2.12 21.07 -0.07
CA GLU A 407 2.17 19.59 -0.06
C GLU A 407 3.57 19.05 0.27
N GLU A 408 4.62 19.70 -0.21
CA GLU A 408 6.01 19.25 -0.04
C GLU A 408 6.46 19.35 1.42
N GLU A 409 6.22 20.48 2.09
CA GLU A 409 6.48 20.64 3.53
C GLU A 409 5.64 19.68 4.37
N LEU A 410 4.35 19.52 4.04
CA LEU A 410 3.46 18.61 4.76
C LEU A 410 3.90 17.14 4.58
N TYR A 411 4.37 16.76 3.40
CA TYR A 411 4.98 15.45 3.15
C TYR A 411 6.26 15.25 3.98
N LEU A 412 7.15 16.26 4.01
CA LEU A 412 8.38 16.21 4.79
C LEU A 412 8.12 16.07 6.30
N LEU A 413 7.08 16.73 6.80
CA LEU A 413 6.59 16.64 8.18
C LEU A 413 5.97 15.27 8.49
N LEU A 414 5.08 14.77 7.64
CA LEU A 414 4.26 13.58 7.93
C LEU A 414 4.93 12.23 7.61
N LYS A 415 5.94 12.17 6.74
CA LYS A 415 6.60 10.92 6.30
C LYS A 415 7.31 10.11 7.41
N LYS A 416 7.46 10.67 8.62
CA LYS A 416 8.02 9.99 9.81
C LYS A 416 6.99 9.72 10.91
N GLU A 417 5.76 10.19 10.74
CA GLU A 417 4.71 10.13 11.76
C GLU A 417 3.94 8.81 11.75
N THR A 418 3.15 8.57 12.79
CA THR A 418 2.24 7.42 12.84
C THR A 418 1.02 7.63 11.94
N PRO A 419 0.38 6.56 11.43
CA PRO A 419 -0.86 6.66 10.64
C PRO A 419 -2.01 7.42 11.33
N LEU A 420 -2.01 7.47 12.67
CA LEU A 420 -2.95 8.27 13.46
C LEU A 420 -2.69 9.78 13.31
N ILE A 421 -1.43 10.20 13.43
CA ILE A 421 -1.04 11.61 13.27
C ILE A 421 -1.18 12.03 11.80
N GLN A 422 -0.86 11.15 10.86
CA GLN A 422 -1.06 11.37 9.42
C GLN A 422 -2.55 11.55 9.06
N SER A 423 -3.45 10.70 9.57
CA SER A 423 -4.91 10.82 9.32
C SER A 423 -5.51 12.08 9.94
N LEU A 424 -5.05 12.48 11.14
CA LEU A 424 -5.44 13.77 11.73
C LEU A 424 -4.99 14.96 10.88
N ALA A 425 -3.72 15.03 10.51
CA ALA A 425 -3.19 16.14 9.72
C ALA A 425 -3.86 16.24 8.33
N LEU A 426 -4.04 15.11 7.64
CA LEU A 426 -4.66 15.06 6.31
C LEU A 426 -6.17 15.37 6.32
N ARG A 427 -6.86 15.22 7.46
CA ARG A 427 -8.26 15.66 7.62
C ARG A 427 -8.40 17.18 7.56
N HIS A 428 -7.43 17.92 8.07
CA HIS A 428 -7.47 19.39 8.22
C HIS A 428 -6.62 20.14 7.18
N TRP A 429 -5.99 19.42 6.25
CA TRP A 429 -5.30 20.00 5.10
C TRP A 429 -6.29 20.38 3.99
N ALA A 430 -6.03 21.50 3.31
CA ALA A 430 -6.89 22.01 2.24
C ALA A 430 -6.60 21.41 0.84
N GLY A 431 -5.52 20.63 0.71
CA GLY A 431 -5.09 20.03 -0.56
C GLY A 431 -5.70 18.65 -0.86
N PRO A 432 -5.29 18.01 -1.98
CA PRO A 432 -5.77 16.68 -2.37
C PRO A 432 -5.20 15.58 -1.46
N SER A 433 -5.81 15.38 -0.30
CA SER A 433 -5.34 14.46 0.73
C SER A 433 -5.19 13.00 0.26
N GLU A 434 -5.94 12.57 -0.76
CA GLU A 434 -5.81 11.24 -1.38
C GLU A 434 -4.49 11.04 -2.15
N GLU A 435 -3.95 12.10 -2.78
CA GLU A 435 -2.69 12.03 -3.54
C GLU A 435 -1.50 12.01 -2.58
N LEU A 436 -1.53 12.86 -1.55
CA LEU A 436 -0.51 12.87 -0.49
C LEU A 436 -0.54 11.58 0.36
N ALA A 437 -1.73 11.02 0.64
CA ALA A 437 -1.86 9.74 1.33
C ALA A 437 -1.15 8.58 0.60
N GLN A 438 -1.22 8.53 -0.73
CA GLN A 438 -0.55 7.51 -1.55
C GLN A 438 0.98 7.67 -1.57
N ARG A 439 1.51 8.86 -1.24
CA ARG A 439 2.96 9.13 -1.18
C ARG A 439 3.58 8.75 0.17
N LEU A 440 2.76 8.62 1.23
CA LEU A 440 3.22 8.27 2.59
C LEU A 440 3.61 6.77 2.71
N PRO A 441 4.46 6.40 3.68
CA PRO A 441 5.08 5.07 3.71
C PRO A 441 4.15 3.90 4.07
N ASP A 442 2.96 4.16 4.62
CA ASP A 442 1.94 3.13 4.88
C ASP A 442 0.52 3.64 4.56
N PRO A 443 0.12 3.65 3.28
CA PRO A 443 -1.20 4.13 2.87
C PRO A 443 -2.34 3.21 3.36
N LEU A 444 -2.07 1.93 3.63
CA LEU A 444 -3.09 0.95 4.05
C LEU A 444 -3.45 1.11 5.52
N ALA A 445 -2.46 1.32 6.41
CA ALA A 445 -2.73 1.66 7.80
C ALA A 445 -3.37 3.05 7.93
N LEU A 446 -2.98 4.00 7.07
CA LEU A 446 -3.58 5.33 6.98
C LEU A 446 -5.07 5.26 6.57
N GLU A 447 -5.40 4.49 5.54
CA GLU A 447 -6.80 4.17 5.19
C GLU A 447 -7.56 3.50 6.35
N ALA A 448 -6.93 2.55 7.04
CA ALA A 448 -7.55 1.85 8.15
C ALA A 448 -7.84 2.77 9.34
N GLU A 449 -6.95 3.72 9.66
CA GLU A 449 -7.15 4.67 10.76
C GLU A 449 -8.18 5.75 10.39
N ASN A 450 -8.15 6.26 9.15
CA ASN A 450 -9.19 7.13 8.59
C ASN A 450 -10.61 6.54 8.74
N LYS A 451 -10.75 5.22 8.57
CA LYS A 451 -12.03 4.49 8.73
C LYS A 451 -12.46 4.33 10.20
N LYS A 452 -11.52 4.25 11.16
CA LYS A 452 -11.81 3.98 12.58
C LYS A 452 -12.41 5.15 13.35
N ARG A 453 -12.19 6.40 12.92
CA ARG A 453 -12.72 7.64 13.53
C ARG A 453 -12.76 7.65 15.07
N ARG A 454 -11.66 7.24 15.71
CA ARG A 454 -11.55 7.20 17.17
C ARG A 454 -11.66 8.62 17.76
N PRO A 455 -12.48 8.85 18.81
CA PRO A 455 -12.38 10.08 19.58
C PRO A 455 -11.04 10.12 20.32
N LEU A 456 -10.46 11.31 20.42
CA LEU A 456 -9.22 11.60 21.13
C LEU A 456 -9.50 12.76 22.09
N SER A 457 -8.81 12.82 23.23
CA SER A 457 -8.97 13.96 24.16
C SER A 457 -8.38 15.24 23.57
N ASN A 458 -9.04 16.38 23.82
CA ASN A 458 -8.62 17.67 23.28
C ASN A 458 -7.20 18.05 23.75
N GLU A 459 -6.77 17.59 24.94
CA GLU A 459 -5.38 17.70 25.40
C GLU A 459 -4.38 16.98 24.48
N LEU A 460 -4.69 15.76 24.05
CA LEU A 460 -3.83 14.96 23.16
C LEU A 460 -3.84 15.53 21.74
N VAL A 461 -5.01 16.00 21.26
CA VAL A 461 -5.13 16.73 19.99
C VAL A 461 -4.27 17.99 20.00
N GLY A 462 -4.34 18.78 21.08
CA GLY A 462 -3.51 19.97 21.28
C GLY A 462 -2.02 19.67 21.33
N GLN A 463 -1.61 18.61 22.03
CA GLN A 463 -0.20 18.16 22.07
C GLN A 463 0.32 17.71 20.70
N ILE A 464 -0.49 16.97 19.92
CA ILE A 464 -0.15 16.56 18.55
C ILE A 464 -0.04 17.79 17.63
N ALA A 465 -1.01 18.71 17.70
CA ALA A 465 -1.03 19.94 16.92
C ALA A 465 0.18 20.84 17.23
N GLN A 466 0.46 21.11 18.51
CA GLN A 466 1.61 21.91 18.94
C GLN A 466 2.94 21.23 18.57
N GLY A 467 3.03 19.91 18.72
CA GLY A 467 4.19 19.12 18.34
C GLY A 467 4.42 19.06 16.82
N LEU A 468 3.38 19.17 16.00
CA LEU A 468 3.49 19.33 14.55
C LEU A 468 3.84 20.78 14.17
N ALA A 469 3.22 21.78 14.78
CA ALA A 469 3.47 23.20 14.52
C ALA A 469 4.94 23.57 14.80
N GLY A 470 5.48 23.25 15.98
CA GLY A 470 6.88 23.51 16.30
C GLY A 470 7.88 22.73 15.44
N ARG A 471 7.46 21.61 14.83
CA ARG A 471 8.27 20.87 13.84
C ARG A 471 8.15 21.42 12.43
N LEU A 472 7.03 22.04 12.08
CA LEU A 472 6.85 22.79 10.84
C LEU A 472 7.67 24.09 10.88
N GLU A 473 7.63 24.82 11.99
CA GLU A 473 8.52 25.95 12.25
C GLU A 473 10.00 25.51 12.15
N ALA A 474 10.37 24.39 12.78
CA ALA A 474 11.72 23.83 12.66
C ALA A 474 12.08 23.32 11.25
N LEU A 475 11.13 23.06 10.36
CA LEU A 475 11.39 22.79 8.93
C LEU A 475 11.61 24.11 8.17
N GLY A 476 10.79 25.14 8.42
CA GLY A 476 10.94 26.48 7.86
C GLY A 476 12.21 27.22 8.31
N HIS A 477 12.77 26.84 9.46
CA HIS A 477 14.09 27.26 9.95
C HIS A 477 15.21 26.23 9.69
N GLY A 478 14.91 25.03 9.17
CA GLY A 478 15.82 23.89 9.28
C GLY A 478 15.68 22.83 8.18
N GLY A 479 16.24 23.12 7.01
CA GLY A 479 16.61 22.08 6.05
C GLY A 479 16.70 22.56 4.61
N GLU A 480 15.55 22.84 4.01
CA GLU A 480 15.40 23.16 2.59
C GLU A 480 15.82 24.62 2.32
N LEU A 481 16.56 24.83 1.23
CA LEU A 481 17.08 26.14 0.85
C LEU A 481 16.05 26.86 -0.03
N ASP A 482 15.30 27.81 0.55
CA ASP A 482 14.42 28.70 -0.21
C ASP A 482 15.21 29.45 -1.29
N LEU A 483 14.98 29.08 -2.55
CA LEU A 483 15.68 29.61 -3.70
C LEU A 483 15.29 31.06 -4.03
N ASN A 484 14.13 31.52 -3.57
CA ASN A 484 13.67 32.90 -3.74
C ASN A 484 14.35 33.80 -2.70
N ARG A 485 14.33 33.41 -1.42
CA ARG A 485 15.12 34.10 -0.37
C ARG A 485 16.61 34.09 -0.68
N LEU A 486 17.14 33.02 -1.28
CA LEU A 486 18.51 33.01 -1.78
C LEU A 486 18.70 34.04 -2.91
N GLU A 487 17.80 34.14 -3.88
CA GLU A 487 17.94 35.14 -4.95
C GLU A 487 17.83 36.58 -4.42
N GLU A 488 16.92 36.86 -3.49
CA GLU A 488 16.77 38.16 -2.83
C GLU A 488 18.00 38.53 -2.00
N SER A 489 18.49 37.63 -1.14
CA SER A 489 19.71 37.84 -0.35
C SER A 489 20.95 37.97 -1.23
N LEU A 490 21.09 37.16 -2.30
CA LEU A 490 22.20 37.30 -3.25
C LEU A 490 22.20 38.67 -3.96
N ILE A 491 21.02 39.22 -4.29
CA ILE A 491 20.91 40.56 -4.87
C ILE A 491 21.33 41.62 -3.83
N LEU A 492 20.84 41.53 -2.59
CA LEU A 492 21.18 42.46 -1.50
C LEU A 492 22.68 42.43 -1.12
N LEU A 493 23.26 41.23 -1.05
CA LEU A 493 24.68 41.02 -0.71
C LEU A 493 25.64 41.44 -1.83
N ALA A 494 25.17 41.58 -3.07
CA ALA A 494 26.02 41.91 -4.21
C ALA A 494 26.65 43.31 -4.13
N ASP A 495 25.92 44.27 -3.58
CA ASP A 495 26.32 45.67 -3.52
C ASP A 495 27.07 46.01 -2.20
N MET A 496 27.09 45.10 -1.22
CA MET A 496 27.84 45.22 0.04
C MET A 496 29.35 45.02 -0.13
N ALA A 497 30.17 45.66 0.72
CA ALA A 497 31.60 45.40 0.77
C ALA A 497 31.90 43.97 1.27
N PRO A 498 33.05 43.35 0.93
CA PRO A 498 33.33 41.96 1.29
C PRO A 498 33.31 41.66 2.80
N ILE A 499 33.68 42.64 3.64
CA ILE A 499 33.68 42.51 5.11
C ILE A 499 32.24 42.55 5.64
N GLU A 500 31.50 43.62 5.30
CA GLU A 500 30.08 43.81 5.65
C GLU A 500 29.21 42.60 5.22
N ARG A 501 29.51 42.05 4.04
CA ARG A 501 28.84 40.87 3.49
C ARG A 501 29.08 39.63 4.35
N GLU A 502 30.31 39.39 4.80
CA GLU A 502 30.62 38.24 5.64
C GLU A 502 30.09 38.41 7.08
N GLU A 503 30.10 39.63 7.62
CA GLU A 503 29.42 39.96 8.89
C GLU A 503 27.91 39.69 8.80
N HIS A 504 27.26 40.09 7.71
CA HIS A 504 25.85 39.76 7.47
C HIS A 504 25.62 38.24 7.29
N LEU A 505 26.52 37.54 6.60
CA LEU A 505 26.45 36.08 6.42
C LEU A 505 26.80 35.29 7.69
N LEU A 506 27.48 35.89 8.66
CA LEU A 506 27.64 35.33 10.00
C LEU A 506 26.34 35.45 10.80
N ALA A 507 25.70 36.63 10.82
CA ALA A 507 24.39 36.81 11.46
C ALA A 507 23.31 35.89 10.84
N VAL A 508 23.24 35.81 9.51
CA VAL A 508 22.30 34.89 8.82
C VAL A 508 22.64 33.41 9.09
N ALA A 509 23.88 33.06 9.46
CA ALA A 509 24.25 31.70 9.81
C ALA A 509 23.78 31.27 11.22
N GLU A 510 23.44 32.22 12.10
CA GLU A 510 22.86 31.90 13.42
C GLU A 510 21.42 31.35 13.27
N ASP A 511 20.61 31.95 12.39
CA ASP A 511 19.23 31.54 12.12
C ASP A 511 19.09 30.51 10.99
N GLN A 512 19.89 30.61 9.92
CA GLN A 512 19.73 29.86 8.66
C GLN A 512 21.09 29.47 8.03
N PRO A 513 21.86 28.55 8.65
CA PRO A 513 23.22 28.20 8.19
C PRO A 513 23.28 27.73 6.73
N ASN A 514 22.30 26.95 6.27
CA ASN A 514 22.24 26.46 4.88
C ASN A 514 22.11 27.61 3.87
N LEU A 515 21.39 28.68 4.21
CA LEU A 515 21.25 29.86 3.34
C LEU A 515 22.52 30.71 3.35
N ALA A 516 23.16 30.87 4.51
CA ALA A 516 24.43 31.57 4.61
C ALA A 516 25.55 30.87 3.80
N GLU A 517 25.67 29.54 3.90
CA GLU A 517 26.62 28.77 3.07
C GLU A 517 26.30 28.84 1.58
N ALA A 518 25.03 28.72 1.19
CA ALA A 518 24.58 28.85 -0.19
C ALA A 518 24.89 30.24 -0.78
N ALA A 519 24.77 31.29 0.03
CA ALA A 519 25.12 32.64 -0.36
C ALA A 519 26.66 32.84 -0.46
N ARG A 520 27.45 32.38 0.53
CA ARG A 520 28.92 32.37 0.48
C ARG A 520 29.44 31.71 -0.81
N GLN A 521 28.84 30.60 -1.23
CA GLN A 521 29.21 29.88 -2.47
C GLN A 521 29.06 30.73 -3.74
N ALA A 522 28.14 31.70 -3.80
CA ALA A 522 27.97 32.56 -4.97
C ALA A 522 29.08 33.63 -5.10
N PHE A 523 29.69 34.00 -3.98
CA PHE A 523 30.75 35.03 -3.87
C PHE A 523 32.16 34.42 -3.77
N TYR A 524 32.37 33.25 -4.41
CA TYR A 524 33.68 32.60 -4.58
C TYR A 524 34.74 33.58 -5.13
N PRO A 525 36.02 33.52 -4.69
CA PRO A 525 37.11 34.36 -5.21
C PRO A 525 37.49 33.95 -6.64
N TRP A 526 36.85 34.55 -7.64
CA TRP A 526 37.07 34.24 -9.06
C TRP A 526 38.48 34.55 -9.56
N GLU A 527 39.21 35.37 -8.80
CA GLU A 527 40.62 35.73 -9.00
C GLU A 527 41.56 34.51 -8.88
N GLU A 528 41.22 33.55 -8.02
CA GLU A 528 42.06 32.38 -7.71
C GLU A 528 41.93 31.27 -8.79
N VAL A 529 40.85 31.30 -9.58
CA VAL A 529 40.52 30.28 -10.60
C VAL A 529 41.63 30.10 -11.64
N GLY A 530 42.41 31.14 -11.92
CA GLY A 530 43.56 31.07 -12.84
C GLY A 530 44.73 30.22 -12.35
N GLY A 531 44.76 29.84 -11.06
CA GLY A 531 45.77 28.97 -10.45
C GLY A 531 45.32 27.52 -10.20
N LEU A 532 44.07 27.17 -10.50
CA LEU A 532 43.53 25.82 -10.28
C LEU A 532 44.05 24.81 -11.32
N ASP A 533 44.11 23.53 -10.95
CA ASP A 533 44.49 22.45 -11.85
C ASP A 533 43.52 22.40 -13.07
N PRO A 534 44.04 22.45 -14.32
CA PRO A 534 43.28 22.22 -15.55
C PRO A 534 42.30 21.05 -15.50
N SER A 535 42.64 19.97 -14.80
CA SER A 535 41.80 18.77 -14.62
C SER A 535 40.49 19.09 -13.89
N LEU A 536 40.56 19.95 -12.87
CA LEU A 536 39.41 20.43 -12.10
C LEU A 536 38.57 21.40 -12.94
N LEU A 537 39.22 22.31 -13.66
CA LEU A 537 38.55 23.24 -14.58
C LEU A 537 37.79 22.49 -15.69
N ILE A 538 38.36 21.44 -16.28
CA ILE A 538 37.70 20.57 -17.24
C ILE A 538 36.47 19.88 -16.62
N ARG A 539 36.62 19.28 -15.42
CA ARG A 539 35.53 18.57 -14.72
C ARG A 539 34.38 19.52 -14.36
N ALA A 540 34.66 20.69 -13.81
CA ALA A 540 33.64 21.65 -13.39
C ALA A 540 32.95 22.34 -14.57
N THR A 541 33.69 22.76 -15.60
CA THR A 541 33.09 23.42 -16.78
C THR A 541 32.36 22.44 -17.70
N GLY A 542 32.80 21.18 -17.78
CA GLY A 542 32.13 20.12 -18.55
C GLY A 542 30.84 19.59 -17.91
N ALA A 543 30.61 19.84 -16.62
CA ALA A 543 29.40 19.46 -15.90
C ALA A 543 28.25 20.48 -16.02
N LEU A 544 28.50 21.66 -16.60
CA LEU A 544 27.50 22.71 -16.85
C LEU A 544 27.13 22.78 -18.33
N ASP A 545 25.88 23.15 -18.62
CA ASP A 545 25.48 23.48 -19.97
C ASP A 545 26.08 24.84 -20.42
N PRO A 546 26.26 25.06 -21.74
CA PRO A 546 26.87 26.30 -22.26
C PRO A 546 26.10 27.60 -21.94
N GLN A 547 24.82 27.53 -21.55
CA GLN A 547 24.02 28.69 -21.19
C GLN A 547 24.20 29.05 -19.71
N THR A 548 24.13 28.09 -18.79
CA THR A 548 24.44 28.32 -17.36
C THR A 548 25.88 28.76 -17.18
N LEU A 549 26.84 28.15 -17.89
CA LEU A 549 28.23 28.58 -17.84
C LEU A 549 28.42 30.02 -18.37
N ALA A 550 27.74 30.40 -19.45
CA ALA A 550 27.73 31.78 -19.94
C ALA A 550 27.08 32.77 -18.95
N GLN A 551 26.04 32.34 -18.20
CA GLN A 551 25.45 33.15 -17.14
C GLN A 551 26.43 33.35 -15.97
N ALA A 552 27.16 32.32 -15.54
CA ALA A 552 28.15 32.41 -14.47
C ALA A 552 29.29 33.38 -14.83
N LEU A 553 29.85 33.22 -16.04
CA LEU A 553 30.94 34.02 -16.58
C LEU A 553 30.56 35.49 -16.88
N SER A 554 29.27 35.78 -17.01
CA SER A 554 28.80 37.11 -17.39
C SER A 554 29.19 38.17 -16.35
N GLY A 555 29.83 39.25 -16.80
CA GLY A 555 30.32 40.33 -15.95
C GLY A 555 31.60 40.03 -15.17
N LEU A 556 32.27 38.89 -15.37
CA LEU A 556 33.66 38.69 -14.92
C LEU A 556 34.64 39.38 -15.91
N ALA A 557 35.84 39.72 -15.43
CA ALA A 557 36.90 40.22 -16.30
C ALA A 557 37.39 39.13 -17.28
N LYS A 558 37.77 39.51 -18.51
CA LYS A 558 38.29 38.59 -19.54
C LYS A 558 39.36 37.60 -19.06
N PRO A 559 40.42 38.00 -18.34
CA PRO A 559 41.43 37.04 -17.85
C PRO A 559 40.88 35.97 -16.88
N LEU A 560 39.70 36.18 -16.27
CA LEU A 560 39.02 35.17 -15.45
C LEU A 560 38.09 34.27 -16.29
N GLN A 561 37.55 34.79 -17.40
CA GLN A 561 36.75 34.01 -18.35
C GLN A 561 37.61 33.07 -19.21
N GLU A 562 38.78 33.53 -19.63
CA GLU A 562 39.61 32.83 -20.63
C GLU A 562 40.09 31.43 -20.20
N PRO A 563 40.54 31.16 -18.96
CA PRO A 563 40.87 29.82 -18.49
C PRO A 563 39.66 28.86 -18.54
N LEU A 564 38.52 29.27 -17.97
CA LEU A 564 37.29 28.48 -17.95
C LEU A 564 36.77 28.19 -19.37
N LEU A 565 36.88 29.13 -20.29
CA LEU A 565 36.54 28.93 -21.71
C LEU A 565 37.58 28.08 -22.46
N PHE A 566 38.85 28.08 -22.04
CA PHE A 566 39.92 27.35 -22.72
C PHE A 566 39.79 25.82 -22.60
N HIS A 567 39.14 25.33 -21.55
CA HIS A 567 38.93 23.90 -21.31
C HIS A 567 37.68 23.31 -22.00
N LEU A 568 36.78 24.15 -22.52
CA LEU A 568 35.58 23.71 -23.24
C LEU A 568 35.87 23.16 -24.65
N SER A 569 35.04 22.22 -25.11
CA SER A 569 35.03 21.78 -26.52
C SER A 569 34.81 22.97 -27.47
N LYS A 570 35.29 22.86 -28.72
CA LYS A 570 35.21 23.95 -29.72
C LYS A 570 33.77 24.44 -29.92
N GLU A 571 32.80 23.53 -29.90
CA GLU A 571 31.38 23.81 -30.07
C GLU A 571 30.79 24.48 -28.83
N ALA A 572 30.93 23.88 -27.64
CA ALA A 572 30.45 24.46 -26.38
C ALA A 572 31.05 25.85 -26.10
N ARG A 573 32.35 26.03 -26.39
CA ARG A 573 33.05 27.31 -26.31
C ARG A 573 32.43 28.34 -27.26
N SER A 574 32.13 27.97 -28.50
CA SER A 574 31.50 28.87 -29.48
C SER A 574 30.07 29.28 -29.08
N GLN A 575 29.30 28.36 -28.48
CA GLN A 575 27.96 28.64 -27.96
C GLN A 575 28.02 29.56 -26.74
N CYS A 576 28.89 29.25 -25.77
CA CYS A 576 29.10 30.07 -24.57
C CYS A 576 29.57 31.49 -24.94
N ILE A 577 30.53 31.65 -25.85
CA ILE A 577 30.97 32.96 -26.36
C ILE A 577 29.83 33.70 -27.11
N LYS A 578 28.96 33.00 -27.83
CA LYS A 578 27.79 33.60 -28.50
C LYS A 578 26.78 34.14 -27.48
N ILE A 579 26.56 33.42 -26.38
CA ILE A 579 25.65 33.82 -25.29
C ILE A 579 26.26 34.96 -24.47
N LEU A 580 27.56 34.93 -24.16
CA LEU A 580 28.31 36.01 -23.50
C LEU A 580 28.34 37.33 -24.31
N ARG A 581 28.07 37.28 -25.62
CA ARG A 581 27.93 38.44 -26.51
C ARG A 581 26.49 38.89 -26.72
N ALA A 582 25.51 38.18 -26.17
CA ALA A 582 24.11 38.58 -26.18
C ALA A 582 23.81 39.54 -25.00
N ASN A 583 22.54 39.86 -24.77
CA ASN A 583 22.14 40.69 -23.64
C ASN A 583 22.57 40.05 -22.30
N PRO A 584 23.12 40.84 -21.35
CA PRO A 584 23.57 40.30 -20.07
C PRO A 584 22.38 39.77 -19.26
N PRO A 585 22.47 38.57 -18.66
CA PRO A 585 21.42 38.00 -17.83
C PRO A 585 21.23 38.76 -16.51
N ALA A 586 20.04 38.61 -15.91
CA ALA A 586 19.66 39.24 -14.66
C ALA A 586 20.65 38.95 -13.51
N GLN A 587 20.74 39.84 -12.53
CA GLN A 587 21.73 39.78 -11.44
C GLN A 587 21.64 38.48 -10.63
N GLY A 588 20.46 38.12 -10.15
CA GLY A 588 20.25 36.87 -9.43
C GLY A 588 20.49 35.61 -10.27
N ALA A 589 20.19 35.63 -11.57
CA ALA A 589 20.54 34.53 -12.49
C ALA A 589 22.07 34.37 -12.64
N ARG A 590 22.82 35.48 -12.77
CA ARG A 590 24.30 35.46 -12.77
C ARG A 590 24.86 34.88 -11.48
N LEU A 591 24.33 35.29 -10.32
CA LEU A 591 24.82 34.84 -9.01
C LEU A 591 24.45 33.37 -8.73
N ARG A 592 23.26 32.91 -9.10
CA ARG A 592 22.87 31.50 -9.05
C ARG A 592 23.77 30.62 -9.93
N ALA A 593 24.05 31.05 -11.17
CA ALA A 593 24.96 30.33 -12.05
C ALA A 593 26.42 30.29 -11.54
N ARG A 594 26.91 31.40 -10.95
CA ARG A 594 28.22 31.44 -10.27
C ARG A 594 28.29 30.47 -9.10
N ARG A 595 27.23 30.40 -8.28
CA ARG A 595 27.13 29.43 -7.18
C ARG A 595 27.27 27.99 -7.65
N LEU A 596 26.56 27.62 -8.73
CA LEU A 596 26.64 26.26 -9.32
C LEU A 596 28.08 25.92 -9.76
N LEU A 597 28.75 26.84 -10.46
CA LEU A 597 30.14 26.66 -10.87
C LEU A 597 31.10 26.58 -9.68
N ALA A 598 30.93 27.43 -8.67
CA ALA A 598 31.76 27.41 -7.46
C ALA A 598 31.59 26.13 -6.62
N MET A 599 30.36 25.58 -6.54
CA MET A 599 30.12 24.26 -5.92
C MET A 599 30.82 23.14 -6.70
N LEU A 600 30.83 23.20 -8.04
CA LEU A 600 31.50 22.20 -8.89
C LEU A 600 33.03 22.28 -8.83
N LEU A 601 33.59 23.47 -8.58
CA LEU A 601 35.04 23.64 -8.33
C LEU A 601 35.41 23.07 -6.96
N LYS A 602 34.75 23.52 -5.87
CA LYS A 602 35.01 23.00 -4.51
C LYS A 602 34.72 21.51 -4.37
N GLY A 603 33.67 21.00 -5.02
CA GLY A 603 33.32 19.57 -5.07
C GLY A 603 34.19 18.74 -6.03
N ALA A 604 35.24 19.33 -6.60
CA ALA A 604 36.29 18.63 -7.33
C ALA A 604 37.67 18.72 -6.65
N GLU A 605 37.86 19.68 -5.74
CA GLU A 605 39.02 19.78 -4.81
C GLU A 605 39.00 18.70 -3.71
N ALA A 606 37.85 18.03 -3.51
CA ALA A 606 37.61 16.93 -2.58
C ALA A 606 37.31 15.60 -3.29
#